data_AF-A0A7X8I8I0-F1
#
_entry.id   AF-A0A7X8I8I0-F1
#
_cell.length_a   1.000
_cell.length_b   1.000
_cell.length_c   1.000
_cell.angle_alpha   90.00
_cell.angle_beta   90.00
_cell.angle_gamma   90.00
#
_symmetry.space_group_name_H-M   'P 1'
#
loop_
_entity.id
_entity.type
_entity.pdbx_description
1 polymer ?
#
loop_
_entity_poly.entity_id
_entity_poly.type
_entity_poly.pdbx_seq_one_letter_code
_entity_poly.pdbx_strand_id
1 'polypeptide(L)'
;MRFIEGQSFDPAFNLAVEEYLFRTSKEEGCFLLWRNGPSVIIGRFQNAAREVNRAFVEEQGIRVVRRLSGGGAVYHDLGNLNYTFIVPNDGRPFDFAKHAAPVVKALAGLGVEAAFSGRNDLTIKGLKFSGNAQHMD
;
A
#
# COMPACT_ATOMS: atom_id res chain seq x y z
N MET A 1 -5.27 -11.32 15.09
CA MET A 1 -4.81 -10.81 13.79
C MET A 1 -4.04 -11.91 13.08
N ARG A 2 -4.52 -12.36 11.92
CA ARG A 2 -3.83 -13.38 11.09
C ARG A 2 -2.77 -12.74 10.21
N PHE A 3 -1.67 -13.45 9.96
CA PHE A 3 -0.66 -13.05 8.97
C PHE A 3 -0.90 -13.79 7.65
N ILE A 4 -0.78 -13.06 6.54
CA ILE A 4 -0.91 -13.59 5.18
C ILE A 4 0.30 -13.13 4.37
N GLU A 5 0.92 -14.07 3.65
CA GLU A 5 2.00 -13.79 2.72
C GLU A 5 1.49 -13.89 1.28
N GLY A 6 1.73 -12.85 0.48
CA GLY A 6 1.32 -12.79 -0.92
C GLY A 6 2.03 -13.85 -1.76
N GLN A 7 1.25 -14.56 -2.58
CA GLN A 7 1.72 -15.70 -3.39
C GLN A 7 1.88 -15.37 -4.88
N SER A 8 1.72 -14.10 -5.27
CA SER A 8 1.75 -13.65 -6.66
C SER A 8 2.46 -12.30 -6.79
N PHE A 9 2.96 -12.04 -7.99
CA PHE A 9 3.48 -10.73 -8.38
C PHE A 9 2.56 -10.00 -9.37
N ASP A 10 1.40 -10.57 -9.73
CA ASP A 10 0.43 -9.86 -10.56
C ASP A 10 -0.32 -8.80 -9.72
N PRO A 11 -0.20 -7.50 -10.06
CA PRO A 11 -0.85 -6.43 -9.30
C PRO A 11 -2.38 -6.52 -9.29
N ALA A 12 -3.01 -7.01 -10.36
CA ALA A 12 -4.46 -7.15 -10.42
C ALA A 12 -4.93 -8.26 -9.47
N PHE A 13 -4.21 -9.39 -9.44
CA PHE A 13 -4.51 -10.48 -8.51
C PHE A 13 -4.30 -10.04 -7.06
N ASN A 14 -3.17 -9.41 -6.76
CA ASN A 14 -2.86 -9.02 -5.39
C ASN A 14 -3.84 -7.98 -4.83
N LEU A 15 -4.24 -6.99 -5.63
CA LEU A 15 -5.27 -6.02 -5.24
C LEU A 15 -6.65 -6.68 -5.07
N ALA A 16 -6.98 -7.70 -5.88
CA ALA A 16 -8.20 -8.47 -5.70
C ALA A 16 -8.19 -9.30 -4.39
N VAL A 17 -7.04 -9.88 -4.02
CA VAL A 17 -6.86 -10.56 -2.73
C VAL A 17 -7.00 -9.58 -1.57
N GLU A 18 -6.35 -8.41 -1.66
CA GLU A 18 -6.49 -7.36 -0.66
C GLU A 18 -7.96 -6.93 -0.48
N GLU A 19 -8.68 -6.68 -1.57
CA GLU A 19 -10.10 -6.35 -1.55
C GLU A 19 -10.96 -7.48 -0.95
N TYR A 20 -10.70 -8.73 -1.34
CA TYR A 20 -11.41 -9.89 -0.81
C TYR A 20 -11.23 -10.01 0.70
N LEU A 21 -9.99 -9.88 1.20
CA LEU A 21 -9.69 -9.93 2.62
C LEU A 21 -10.33 -8.76 3.37
N PHE A 22 -10.30 -7.55 2.79
CA PHE A 22 -10.95 -6.38 3.36
C PHE A 22 -12.46 -6.60 3.56
N ARG A 23 -13.11 -7.26 2.60
CA ARG A 23 -14.55 -7.55 2.65
C ARG A 23 -14.92 -8.69 3.60
N THR A 24 -14.03 -9.67 3.78
CA THR A 24 -14.33 -10.94 4.49
C THR A 24 -13.73 -11.04 5.89
N SER A 25 -12.69 -10.27 6.20
CA SER A 25 -11.92 -10.38 7.47
C SER A 25 -12.24 -9.26 8.47
N LYS A 26 -13.44 -8.68 8.40
CA LYS A 26 -13.82 -7.46 9.15
C LYS A 26 -13.77 -7.62 10.67
N GLU A 27 -14.01 -8.81 11.20
CA GLU A 27 -14.04 -9.05 12.65
C GLU A 27 -12.68 -9.46 13.21
N GLU A 28 -11.98 -10.37 12.54
CA GLU A 28 -10.74 -10.96 13.05
C GLU A 28 -9.49 -10.12 12.75
N GLY A 29 -9.56 -9.33 11.66
CA GLY A 29 -8.45 -8.55 11.12
C GLY A 29 -7.27 -9.38 10.61
N CYS A 30 -6.52 -8.83 9.66
CA CYS A 30 -5.32 -9.47 9.14
C CYS A 30 -4.23 -8.48 8.77
N PHE A 31 -3.01 -8.99 8.70
CA PHE A 31 -1.83 -8.31 8.19
C PHE A 31 -1.32 -9.07 6.96
N LEU A 32 -1.18 -8.37 5.85
CA LEU A 32 -0.71 -8.93 4.57
C LEU A 32 0.62 -8.28 4.19
N LEU A 33 1.59 -9.11 3.78
CA LEU A 33 2.82 -8.66 3.10
C LEU A 33 2.85 -9.22 1.68
N TRP A 34 3.11 -8.36 0.69
CA TRP A 34 3.02 -8.74 -0.73
C TRP A 34 3.84 -7.82 -1.63
N ARG A 35 4.12 -8.27 -2.86
CA ARG A 35 4.90 -7.52 -3.85
C ARG A 35 4.24 -7.62 -5.22
N ASN A 36 4.44 -6.61 -6.06
CA ASN A 36 4.04 -6.65 -7.46
C ASN A 36 5.28 -6.69 -8.35
N GLY A 37 5.12 -7.26 -9.54
CA GLY A 37 6.00 -6.93 -10.66
C GLY A 37 5.83 -5.45 -11.09
N PRO A 38 6.60 -5.01 -12.09
CA PRO A 38 6.55 -3.64 -12.60
C PRO A 38 5.12 -3.15 -12.84
N SER A 39 4.69 -2.18 -12.05
CA SER A 39 3.31 -1.68 -12.10
C SER A 39 3.17 -0.25 -11.61
N VAL A 40 2.18 0.46 -12.14
CA VAL A 40 1.70 1.74 -11.61
C VAL A 40 0.34 1.51 -10.96
N ILE A 41 0.24 1.80 -9.67
CA ILE A 41 -1.00 1.69 -8.91
C ILE A 41 -1.64 3.08 -8.78
N ILE A 42 -2.78 3.26 -9.45
CA ILE A 42 -3.52 4.51 -9.51
C ILE A 42 -4.47 4.61 -8.32
N GLY A 43 -4.46 5.77 -7.64
CA GLY A 43 -5.41 6.05 -6.57
C GLY A 43 -6.84 6.12 -7.07
N ARG A 44 -7.81 5.72 -6.23
CA ARG A 44 -9.22 5.53 -6.62
C ARG A 44 -9.80 6.67 -7.45
N PHE A 45 -9.51 7.93 -7.11
CA PHE A 45 -10.11 9.12 -7.72
C PHE A 45 -9.24 9.81 -8.78
N GLN A 46 -8.06 9.26 -9.12
CA GLN A 46 -7.17 9.90 -10.08
C GLN A 46 -7.54 9.61 -11.54
N ASN A 47 -7.24 10.55 -12.43
CA ASN A 47 -7.31 10.35 -13.86
C ASN A 47 -6.03 9.68 -14.37
N ALA A 48 -6.10 8.38 -14.68
CA ALA A 48 -4.92 7.59 -15.08
C ALA A 48 -4.16 8.19 -16.29
N ALA A 49 -4.86 8.81 -17.24
CA ALA A 49 -4.24 9.45 -18.40
C ALA A 49 -3.44 10.74 -18.09
N ARG A 50 -3.53 11.25 -16.86
CA ARG A 50 -2.72 12.38 -16.37
C ARG A 50 -1.57 11.94 -15.47
N GLU A 51 -1.66 10.74 -14.88
CA GLU A 51 -0.67 10.22 -13.94
C GLU A 51 0.38 9.33 -14.61
N VAL A 52 0.11 8.82 -15.82
CA VAL A 52 0.94 7.80 -16.47
C VAL A 52 1.43 8.27 -17.83
N ASN A 53 2.73 8.06 -18.07
CA ASN A 53 3.27 8.08 -19.42
C ASN A 53 2.86 6.79 -20.16
N ARG A 54 1.77 6.88 -20.91
CA ARG A 54 1.16 5.75 -21.61
C ARG A 54 2.14 5.00 -22.52
N ALA A 55 2.88 5.73 -23.35
CA ALA A 55 3.81 5.13 -24.30
C ALA A 55 4.89 4.31 -23.58
N PHE A 56 5.46 4.86 -22.50
CA PHE A 56 6.49 4.18 -21.73
C PHE A 56 5.97 2.91 -21.03
N VAL A 57 4.78 2.96 -20.42
CA VAL A 57 4.25 1.77 -19.72
C VAL A 57 3.84 0.67 -20.70
N GLU A 58 3.34 1.01 -21.89
CA GLU A 58 3.02 0.03 -22.94
C GLU A 58 4.29 -0.62 -23.49
N GLU A 59 5.32 0.18 -23.80
CA GLU A 59 6.61 -0.31 -24.30
C GLU A 59 7.32 -1.24 -23.31
N GLN A 60 7.30 -0.88 -22.02
CA GLN A 60 7.98 -1.65 -20.96
C GLN A 60 7.13 -2.77 -20.37
N GLY A 61 5.89 -2.96 -20.83
CA GLY A 61 4.97 -3.96 -20.27
C GLY A 61 4.59 -3.70 -18.80
N ILE A 62 4.65 -2.45 -18.35
CA ILE A 62 4.32 -2.05 -16.98
C ILE A 62 2.80 -2.04 -16.82
N ARG A 63 2.30 -2.79 -15.84
CA ARG A 63 0.86 -2.92 -15.60
C ARG A 63 0.32 -1.66 -14.94
N VAL A 64 -0.84 -1.15 -15.38
CA VAL A 64 -1.52 -0.01 -14.74
C VAL A 64 -2.81 -0.50 -14.10
N VAL A 65 -2.94 -0.40 -12.78
CA VAL A 65 -4.08 -0.94 -12.02
C VAL A 65 -4.60 0.11 -11.03
N ARG A 66 -5.92 0.19 -10.84
CA ARG A 66 -6.54 1.11 -9.87
C ARG A 66 -6.83 0.38 -8.56
N ARG A 67 -6.47 0.99 -7.43
CA ARG A 67 -6.75 0.45 -6.08
C ARG A 67 -8.04 1.03 -5.46
N LEU A 68 -8.51 0.40 -4.39
CA LEU A 68 -9.69 0.83 -3.62
C LEU A 68 -9.49 2.12 -2.82
N SER A 69 -8.28 2.38 -2.34
CA SER A 69 -7.97 3.55 -1.52
C SER A 69 -7.71 4.81 -2.35
N GLY A 70 -7.94 5.97 -1.73
CA GLY A 70 -7.57 7.27 -2.29
C GLY A 70 -6.06 7.51 -2.28
N GLY A 71 -5.63 8.75 -2.52
CA GLY A 71 -4.20 9.13 -2.58
C GLY A 71 -3.66 9.16 -4.01
N GLY A 72 -2.34 9.30 -4.13
CA GLY A 72 -1.65 9.46 -5.41
C GLY A 72 -1.32 8.15 -6.14
N ALA A 73 -0.66 8.29 -7.29
CA ALA A 73 -0.15 7.18 -8.08
C ALA A 73 1.23 6.78 -7.57
N VAL A 74 1.50 5.47 -7.52
CA VAL A 74 2.78 4.92 -7.05
C VAL A 74 3.29 3.86 -8.02
N TYR A 75 4.60 3.77 -8.16
CA TYR A 75 5.26 2.72 -8.95
C TYR A 75 5.73 1.60 -8.03
N HIS A 76 5.46 0.36 -8.40
CA HIS A 76 5.93 -0.84 -7.72
C HIS A 76 6.83 -1.66 -8.66
N ASP A 77 7.81 -2.32 -8.06
CA ASP A 77 8.60 -3.40 -8.63
C ASP A 77 8.88 -4.47 -7.54
N LEU A 78 9.75 -5.44 -7.85
CA LEU A 78 10.09 -6.51 -6.91
C LEU A 78 10.95 -6.06 -5.70
N GLY A 79 11.50 -4.84 -5.74
CA GLY A 79 12.17 -4.18 -4.63
C GLY A 79 11.22 -3.45 -3.68
N ASN A 80 9.98 -3.18 -4.12
CA ASN A 80 8.94 -2.56 -3.29
C ASN A 80 8.11 -3.61 -2.54
N LEU A 81 8.19 -3.62 -1.20
CA LEU A 81 7.33 -4.41 -0.33
C LEU A 81 6.09 -3.63 0.09
N ASN A 82 4.91 -4.17 -0.23
CA ASN A 82 3.63 -3.65 0.23
C ASN A 82 3.23 -4.32 1.54
N TYR A 83 2.59 -3.55 2.41
CA TYR A 83 1.96 -4.05 3.63
C TYR A 83 0.54 -3.52 3.74
N THR A 84 -0.36 -4.36 4.24
CA THR A 84 -1.76 -4.00 4.44
C THR A 84 -2.20 -4.42 5.84
N PHE A 85 -2.76 -3.47 6.59
CA PHE A 85 -3.51 -3.77 7.82
C PHE A 85 -5.00 -3.70 7.53
N ILE A 86 -5.69 -4.82 7.71
CA ILE A 86 -7.15 -4.87 7.74
C ILE A 86 -7.55 -5.04 9.19
N VAL A 87 -8.22 -4.02 9.74
CA VAL A 87 -8.63 -3.97 11.14
C VAL A 87 -10.11 -3.63 11.23
N PRO A 88 -10.82 -4.10 12.27
CA PRO A 88 -12.21 -3.70 12.50
C PRO A 88 -12.34 -2.18 12.59
N ASN A 89 -13.41 -1.63 12.03
CA ASN A 89 -13.72 -0.22 12.18
C ASN A 89 -14.26 0.02 13.60
N ASP A 90 -13.50 0.77 14.42
CA ASP A 90 -13.87 1.10 15.80
C ASP A 90 -14.66 2.41 15.92
N GLY A 91 -15.10 2.98 14.79
CA GLY A 91 -15.86 4.21 14.70
C GLY A 91 -15.02 5.49 14.93
N ARG A 92 -13.71 5.36 15.12
CA ARG A 92 -12.82 6.51 15.32
C ARG A 92 -12.31 7.05 14.00
N PRO A 93 -12.01 8.36 13.91
CA PRO A 93 -11.28 8.91 12.78
C PRO A 93 -9.95 8.18 12.63
N PHE A 94 -9.57 7.92 11.38
CA PHE A 94 -8.33 7.21 11.12
C PHE A 94 -7.11 8.07 11.44
N ASP A 95 -6.08 7.39 11.96
CA ASP A 95 -4.81 7.97 12.33
C ASP A 95 -3.69 7.19 11.61
N PHE A 96 -3.10 7.80 10.58
CA PHE A 96 -1.98 7.23 9.85
C PHE A 96 -0.76 7.00 10.74
N ALA A 97 -0.50 7.87 11.72
CA ALA A 97 0.64 7.72 12.62
C ALA A 97 0.46 6.48 13.50
N LYS A 98 -0.75 6.24 14.02
CA LYS A 98 -1.08 5.01 14.78
C LYS A 98 -0.83 3.74 13.97
N HIS A 99 -1.22 3.71 12.70
CA HIS A 99 -1.09 2.51 11.85
C HIS A 99 0.33 2.34 11.26
N ALA A 100 1.09 3.42 11.15
CA ALA A 100 2.47 3.37 10.72
C ALA A 100 3.45 3.04 11.87
N ALA A 101 3.05 3.26 13.13
CA ALA A 101 3.90 2.99 14.30
C ALA A 101 4.46 1.56 14.38
N PRO A 102 3.69 0.48 14.08
CA PRO A 102 4.25 -0.88 14.03
C PRO A 102 5.37 -1.03 13.00
N VAL A 103 5.23 -0.39 11.83
CA VAL A 103 6.23 -0.43 10.75
C VAL A 103 7.49 0.32 11.17
N VAL A 104 7.35 1.53 11.73
CA VAL A 104 8.48 2.31 12.26
C VAL A 104 9.22 1.55 13.35
N LYS A 105 8.50 0.92 14.28
CA LYS A 105 9.10 0.11 15.35
C LYS A 105 9.85 -1.11 14.80
N ALA A 106 9.29 -1.79 13.80
CA ALA A 106 9.94 -2.93 13.15
C ALA A 106 11.24 -2.49 12.46
N LEU A 107 11.23 -1.37 11.74
CA LEU A 107 12.41 -0.79 11.10
C LEU A 107 13.48 -0.40 12.11
N ALA A 108 13.09 0.22 13.24
CA ALA A 108 14.03 0.55 14.32
C ALA A 108 14.70 -0.71 14.90
N GLY A 109 13.97 -1.82 15.03
CA GLY A 109 14.52 -3.11 15.43
C GLY A 109 15.53 -3.70 14.43
N LEU A 110 15.50 -3.24 13.17
CA LEU A 110 16.46 -3.59 12.12
C LEU A 110 17.59 -2.55 11.99
N GLY A 111 17.68 -1.57 12.90
CA GLY A 111 18.68 -0.50 12.85
C GLY A 111 18.35 0.63 11.86
N VAL A 112 17.11 0.72 11.39
CA VAL A 112 16.65 1.76 10.46
C VAL A 112 15.78 2.78 11.20
N GLU A 113 16.31 3.99 11.38
CA GLU A 113 15.57 5.11 11.96
C GLU A 113 14.64 5.75 10.94
N ALA A 114 13.38 5.32 10.96
CA ALA A 114 12.30 5.89 10.16
C ALA A 114 11.44 6.86 11.01
N ALA A 115 10.88 7.87 10.35
CA ALA A 115 9.97 8.83 10.97
C ALA A 115 8.71 9.00 10.13
N PHE A 116 7.57 9.16 10.82
CA PHE A 116 6.33 9.61 10.19
C PHE A 116 6.45 11.08 9.80
N SER A 117 6.03 11.43 8.58
CA SER A 117 6.15 12.78 8.03
C SER A 117 4.91 13.17 7.23
N GLY A 118 4.56 14.45 7.29
CA GLY A 118 3.42 15.01 6.57
C GLY A 118 2.09 14.37 6.99
N ARG A 119 1.30 13.95 6.01
CA ARG A 119 -0.03 13.38 6.24
C ARG A 119 -0.06 11.86 6.29
N ASN A 120 0.83 11.18 5.55
CA ASN A 120 0.74 9.75 5.30
C ASN A 120 2.07 9.11 4.87
N ASP A 121 3.21 9.78 5.06
CA ASP A 121 4.49 9.31 4.55
C ASP A 121 5.40 8.81 5.66
N LEU A 122 6.25 7.83 5.34
CA LEU A 122 7.43 7.50 6.15
C LEU A 122 8.69 7.95 5.44
N THR A 123 9.62 8.47 6.23
CA THR A 123 10.87 9.05 5.76
C THR A 123 12.07 8.51 6.54
N ILE A 124 13.23 8.44 5.88
CA ILE A 124 14.54 8.24 6.50
C ILE A 124 15.37 9.47 6.14
N LYS A 125 15.89 10.18 7.15
CA LYS A 125 16.62 11.45 6.95
C LYS A 125 15.84 12.45 6.08
N GLY A 126 14.51 12.51 6.26
CA GLY A 126 13.61 13.39 5.49
C GLY A 126 13.27 12.93 4.07
N LEU A 127 13.88 11.83 3.58
CA LEU A 127 13.60 11.27 2.25
C LEU A 127 12.51 10.22 2.35
N LYS A 128 11.46 10.37 1.52
CA LYS A 128 10.32 9.45 1.50
C LYS A 128 10.73 8.07 1.00
N PHE A 129 10.31 7.03 1.73
CA PHE A 129 10.44 5.63 1.30
C PHE A 129 9.11 4.86 1.35
N SER A 130 8.10 5.37 2.04
CA SER A 130 6.76 4.74 2.09
C SER A 130 5.67 5.80 1.99
N GLY A 131 4.64 5.50 1.21
CA GLY A 131 3.39 6.27 1.17
C GLY A 131 2.24 5.39 1.63
N ASN A 132 1.42 5.91 2.54
CA ASN A 132 0.29 5.19 3.10
C ASN A 132 -1.02 5.66 2.47
N ALA A 133 -1.97 4.74 2.31
CA ALA A 133 -3.31 5.05 1.88
C ALA A 133 -4.31 4.25 2.70
N GLN A 134 -5.56 4.69 2.70
CA GLN A 134 -6.61 4.07 3.51
C GLN A 134 -7.91 3.99 2.72
N HIS A 135 -8.71 2.97 3.04
CA HIS A 135 -10.08 2.81 2.63
C HIS A 135 -10.94 2.42 3.84
N MET A 136 -12.15 2.97 3.92
CA MET A 136 -13.19 2.60 4.89
C MET A 136 -14.50 2.40 4.13
N ASP A 137 -15.30 1.45 4.59
CA ASP A 137 -16.69 1.26 4.18
C ASP A 137 -17.63 2.13 5.03
#